data_AF-A0A4P9WJC8-F1
#
_entry.id   AF-A0A4P9WJC8-F1
#
_cell.length_a   1.000
_cell.length_b   1.000
_cell.length_c   1.000
_cell.angle_alpha   90.00
_cell.angle_beta   90.00
_cell.angle_gamma   90.00
#
_symmetry.space_group_name_H-M   'P 1'
#
loop_
_entity.id
_entity.type
_entity.pdbx_description
1 polymer ?
#
loop_
_entity_poly.entity_id
_entity_poly.type
_entity_poly.pdbx_seq_one_letter_code
_entity_poly.pdbx_strand_id
1 'polypeptide(L)'
;SRAVLGVQNADGSWQAVPLTDDHQPSNPRELERLINDHPGEENTVAFRSGRGPMRVLGGMMPSRAFGDAMYKWPLSTQRVIEAVFETRGAPPPMMSRTPPYCRTPPYMTASPEIIHRPLAPTDRFLIIATDGLFDALTSSEAVQIVSDHLCGMGDTDGGGTASAASALVWAALSASGGGSRAVSVMLTLPKGESRKYRDDITVLVVVFERPGAQGSAAGAEGVSEVEVPVGGCKLVIRE
;
A
#
# COMPACT_ATOMS: atom_id res chain seq x y z
N SER A 1 1.83 -2.08 0.22
CA SER A 1 1.31 -0.76 -0.21
C SER A 1 1.66 -0.52 -1.67
N ARG A 2 0.82 0.23 -2.38
CA ARG A 2 0.97 0.47 -3.82
C ARG A 2 0.48 1.88 -4.18
N ALA A 3 1.09 2.47 -5.21
CA ALA A 3 0.62 3.69 -5.87
C ALA A 3 0.10 3.38 -7.29
N VAL A 4 -1.09 3.86 -7.61
CA VAL A 4 -1.77 3.62 -8.89
C VAL A 4 -2.31 4.94 -9.43
N LEU A 5 -1.93 5.28 -10.65
CA LEU A 5 -2.40 6.46 -11.34
C LEU A 5 -3.67 6.16 -12.14
N GLY A 6 -4.68 7.02 -12.00
CA GLY A 6 -5.87 7.04 -12.83
C GLY A 6 -5.69 7.98 -14.03
N VAL A 7 -5.68 7.40 -15.23
CA VAL A 7 -5.54 8.12 -16.51
C VAL A 7 -6.87 8.07 -17.25
N GLN A 8 -7.32 9.21 -17.77
CA GLN A 8 -8.48 9.26 -18.66
C GLN A 8 -8.02 9.49 -20.09
N ASN A 9 -8.26 8.51 -20.95
CA ASN A 9 -7.93 8.54 -22.36
C ASN A 9 -8.82 9.52 -23.14
N ALA A 10 -8.42 9.82 -24.38
CA ALA A 10 -9.14 10.76 -25.25
C ALA A 10 -10.56 10.27 -25.62
N ASP A 11 -10.77 8.96 -25.63
CA ASP A 11 -12.09 8.33 -25.84
C ASP A 11 -12.97 8.32 -24.58
N GLY A 12 -12.47 8.87 -23.47
CA GLY A 12 -13.15 8.91 -22.18
C GLY A 12 -12.95 7.66 -21.31
N SER A 13 -12.30 6.61 -21.84
CA SER A 13 -12.01 5.39 -21.09
C SER A 13 -10.98 5.62 -19.98
N TRP A 14 -11.07 4.84 -18.92
CA TRP A 14 -10.16 4.91 -17.78
C TRP A 14 -9.12 3.81 -17.81
N GLN A 15 -7.89 4.18 -17.50
CA GLN A 15 -6.76 3.27 -17.40
C GLN A 15 -6.11 3.40 -16.01
N ALA A 16 -5.88 2.25 -15.37
CA ALA A 16 -5.04 2.15 -14.20
C ALA A 16 -3.58 1.92 -14.61
N VAL A 17 -2.69 2.83 -14.20
CA VAL A 17 -1.24 2.72 -14.43
C VAL A 17 -0.56 2.54 -13.08
N PRO A 18 -0.12 1.31 -12.72
CA PRO A 18 0.69 1.09 -11.52
C PRO A 18 1.98 1.90 -11.58
N LEU A 19 2.31 2.61 -10.51
CA LEU A 19 3.55 3.39 -10.39
C LEU A 19 4.57 2.74 -9.46
N THR A 20 4.21 1.64 -8.80
CA THR A 20 5.07 0.88 -7.90
C THR A 20 4.81 -0.61 -8.09
N ASP A 21 5.87 -1.41 -8.07
CA ASP A 21 5.78 -2.85 -7.93
C ASP A 21 5.67 -3.24 -6.45
N ASP A 22 4.91 -4.29 -6.15
CA ASP A 22 4.84 -4.81 -4.78
C ASP A 22 6.17 -5.48 -4.42
N HIS A 23 6.83 -5.00 -3.37
CA HIS A 23 8.08 -5.57 -2.88
C HIS A 23 7.84 -6.78 -1.98
N GLN A 24 7.26 -7.83 -2.55
CA GLN A 24 7.03 -9.12 -1.90
C GLN A 24 7.88 -10.21 -2.60
N PRO A 25 8.26 -11.29 -1.92
CA PRO A 25 8.98 -12.39 -2.56
C PRO A 25 8.23 -13.02 -3.74
N SER A 26 6.89 -12.95 -3.76
CA SER A 26 6.07 -13.41 -4.91
C SER A 26 6.34 -12.64 -6.20
N ASN A 27 6.88 -11.42 -6.13
CA ASN A 27 7.34 -10.66 -7.28
C ASN A 27 8.66 -11.29 -7.80
N PRO A 28 8.70 -11.77 -9.07
CA PRO A 28 9.89 -12.41 -9.62
C PRO A 28 11.16 -11.58 -9.53
N ARG A 29 11.06 -10.25 -9.66
CA ARG A 29 12.22 -9.35 -9.56
C ARG A 29 12.78 -9.29 -8.15
N GLU A 30 11.92 -9.25 -7.13
CA GLU A 30 12.38 -9.28 -5.74
C GLU A 30 12.91 -10.66 -5.35
N LEU A 31 12.31 -11.74 -5.86
CA LEU A 31 12.83 -13.08 -5.63
C LEU A 31 14.22 -13.26 -6.23
N GLU A 32 14.42 -12.83 -7.48
CA GLU A 32 15.70 -12.88 -8.16
C GLU A 32 16.76 -12.08 -7.40
N ARG A 33 16.42 -10.87 -6.93
CA ARG A 33 17.30 -10.07 -6.07
C ARG A 33 17.69 -10.83 -4.80
N LEU A 34 16.72 -11.38 -4.06
CA LEU A 34 16.97 -12.15 -2.84
C LEU A 34 17.87 -13.36 -3.11
N ILE A 35 17.67 -14.07 -4.21
CA ILE A 35 18.52 -15.20 -4.60
C ILE A 35 19.96 -14.74 -4.88
N ASN A 36 20.12 -13.67 -5.65
CA ASN A 36 21.44 -13.14 -6.02
C ASN A 36 22.22 -12.57 -4.83
N ASP A 37 21.51 -11.98 -3.87
CA ASP A 37 22.11 -11.43 -2.64
C ASP A 37 22.59 -12.54 -1.68
N HIS A 38 22.07 -13.78 -1.81
CA HIS A 38 22.39 -14.90 -0.92
C HIS A 38 22.71 -16.20 -1.70
N PRO A 39 23.87 -16.29 -2.38
CA PRO A 39 24.28 -17.48 -3.11
C PRO A 39 24.32 -18.74 -2.23
N GLY A 40 23.72 -19.85 -2.71
CA GLY A 40 23.64 -21.13 -1.98
C GLY A 40 22.46 -21.23 -0.99
N GLU A 41 21.59 -20.21 -0.94
CA GLU A 41 20.41 -20.17 -0.07
C GLU A 41 19.09 -20.10 -0.86
N GLU A 42 19.10 -20.49 -2.13
CA GLU A 42 18.01 -20.28 -3.09
C GLU A 42 16.67 -20.87 -2.62
N ASN A 43 16.72 -21.98 -1.88
CA ASN A 43 15.54 -22.65 -1.33
C ASN A 43 15.12 -22.14 0.05
N THR A 44 15.89 -21.25 0.68
CA THR A 44 15.65 -20.75 2.03
C THR A 44 15.45 -19.25 2.14
N VAL A 45 15.92 -18.45 1.17
CA VAL A 45 15.76 -16.97 1.17
C VAL A 45 14.29 -16.54 1.23
N ALA A 46 13.42 -17.24 0.51
CA ALA A 46 11.98 -17.07 0.58
C ALA A 46 11.27 -18.35 0.20
N PHE A 47 10.24 -18.73 0.98
CA PHE A 47 9.50 -19.95 0.73
C PHE A 47 8.07 -19.85 1.28
N ARG A 48 7.21 -20.76 0.83
CA ARG A 48 5.84 -20.91 1.33
C ARG A 48 5.83 -21.83 2.55
N SER A 49 5.24 -21.37 3.65
CA SER A 49 4.95 -22.21 4.81
C SER A 49 3.52 -22.76 4.69
N GLY A 50 3.38 -24.04 4.36
CA GLY A 50 2.07 -24.68 4.15
C GLY A 50 1.29 -24.09 2.98
N ARG A 51 0.03 -23.70 3.20
CA ARG A 51 -0.82 -23.06 2.17
C ARG A 51 -0.69 -21.53 2.14
N GLY A 52 0.21 -20.95 2.94
CA GLY A 52 0.41 -19.51 3.03
C GLY A 52 1.12 -18.91 1.81
N PRO A 53 1.19 -17.57 1.74
CA PRO A 53 1.99 -16.88 0.73
C PRO A 53 3.49 -17.13 0.97
N MET A 54 4.28 -16.85 -0.06
CA MET A 54 5.73 -16.90 0.05
C MET A 54 6.23 -15.75 0.93
N ARG A 55 7.17 -16.06 1.83
CA ARG A 55 7.67 -15.11 2.83
C ARG A 55 9.20 -15.18 2.92
N VAL A 56 9.85 -14.04 3.15
CA VAL A 56 11.30 -13.98 3.41
C VAL A 56 11.61 -14.77 4.67
N LEU A 57 12.51 -15.75 4.54
CA LEU A 57 12.84 -16.74 5.58
C LEU A 57 11.60 -17.39 6.24
N GLY A 58 10.47 -17.45 5.53
CA GLY A 58 9.21 -18.00 6.03
C GLY A 58 8.44 -17.09 7.00
N GLY A 59 8.94 -15.90 7.32
CA GLY A 59 8.32 -14.98 8.28
C GLY A 59 7.69 -13.73 7.66
N MET A 60 8.47 -12.96 6.89
CA MET A 60 8.04 -11.63 6.43
C MET A 60 7.37 -11.68 5.06
N MET A 61 6.20 -11.06 4.94
CA MET A 61 5.52 -10.89 3.67
C MET A 61 6.21 -9.82 2.78
N PRO A 62 6.54 -8.61 3.28
CA PRO A 62 7.37 -7.70 2.52
C PRO A 62 8.83 -8.16 2.51
N SER A 63 9.51 -7.91 1.40
CA SER A 63 10.96 -8.09 1.25
C SER A 63 11.74 -6.79 1.53
N ARG A 64 11.02 -5.66 1.56
CA ARG A 64 11.56 -4.34 1.88
C ARG A 64 10.68 -3.65 2.92
N ALA A 65 11.28 -3.16 3.99
CA ALA A 65 10.60 -2.46 5.07
C ALA A 65 11.57 -1.63 5.92
N PHE A 66 11.07 -0.64 6.65
CA PHE A 66 11.79 -0.08 7.80
C PHE A 66 11.70 -1.04 8.99
N GLY A 67 12.60 -0.92 9.98
CA GLY A 67 12.58 -1.83 11.14
C GLY A 67 13.04 -3.25 10.79
N ASP A 68 12.32 -4.27 11.27
CA ASP A 68 12.60 -5.70 11.06
C ASP A 68 14.07 -6.09 11.25
N ALA A 69 14.65 -5.58 12.33
CA ALA A 69 16.08 -5.59 12.56
C ALA A 69 16.71 -7.00 12.56
N MET A 70 15.97 -8.02 13.01
CA MET A 70 16.43 -9.42 13.02
C MET A 70 16.60 -10.01 11.61
N TYR A 71 16.05 -9.38 10.57
CA TYR A 71 16.29 -9.75 9.17
C TYR A 71 17.46 -8.99 8.54
N LYS A 72 18.07 -8.06 9.28
CA LYS A 72 19.08 -7.11 8.75
C LYS A 72 20.40 -7.13 9.50
N TRP A 73 20.35 -7.21 10.82
CA TRP A 73 21.54 -7.13 11.65
C TRP A 73 22.46 -8.33 11.46
N PRO A 74 23.78 -8.18 11.64
CA PRO A 74 24.69 -9.31 11.70
C PRO A 74 24.28 -10.33 12.77
N LEU A 75 24.54 -11.61 12.51
CA LEU A 75 24.22 -12.70 13.46
C LEU A 75 24.86 -12.49 14.85
N SER A 76 26.03 -11.85 14.92
CA SER A 76 26.67 -11.51 16.20
C SER A 76 25.81 -10.55 17.03
N THR A 77 25.24 -9.52 16.40
CA THR A 77 24.33 -8.57 17.05
C THR A 77 23.03 -9.25 17.47
N GLN A 78 22.45 -10.08 16.58
CA GLN A 78 21.22 -10.83 16.88
C GLN A 78 21.38 -11.71 18.14
N ARG A 79 22.50 -12.45 18.24
CA ARG A 79 22.83 -13.29 19.40
C ARG A 79 22.98 -12.49 20.69
N VAL A 80 23.59 -11.31 20.63
CA VAL A 80 23.70 -10.43 21.81
C VAL A 80 22.32 -10.00 22.29
N ILE A 81 21.42 -9.62 21.38
CA ILE A 81 20.06 -9.22 21.72
C ILE A 81 19.28 -10.38 22.33
N GLU A 82 19.36 -11.58 21.75
CA GLU A 82 18.72 -12.79 22.31
C GLU A 82 19.24 -13.08 23.73
N ALA A 83 20.54 -13.05 23.95
CA ALA A 83 21.15 -13.27 25.26
C ALA A 83 20.73 -12.23 26.31
N VAL A 84 20.51 -10.98 25.92
CA VAL A 84 19.99 -9.94 26.83
C VAL A 84 18.57 -10.26 27.30
N PHE A 85 17.73 -10.87 26.46
CA PHE A 85 16.39 -11.29 26.90
C PHE A 85 16.47 -12.51 27.82
N GLU A 86 17.27 -13.51 27.45
CA GLU A 86 17.46 -14.72 28.26
C GLU A 86 18.00 -14.40 29.66
N THR A 87 18.98 -13.51 29.78
CA THR A 87 19.53 -13.07 31.07
C THR A 87 18.53 -12.31 31.95
N ARG A 88 17.47 -11.75 31.36
CA ARG A 88 16.35 -11.12 32.09
C ARG A 88 15.27 -12.12 32.52
N GLY A 89 15.51 -13.42 32.34
CA GLY A 89 14.59 -14.49 32.74
C GLY A 89 13.34 -14.59 31.88
N ALA A 90 13.33 -13.96 30.70
CA ALA A 90 12.20 -14.00 29.76
C ALA A 90 12.69 -14.49 28.40
N PRO A 91 11.98 -15.43 27.74
CA PRO A 91 12.32 -15.78 26.37
C PRO A 91 12.18 -14.54 25.48
N PRO A 92 13.08 -14.33 24.50
CA PRO A 92 12.93 -13.22 23.57
C PRO A 92 11.55 -13.30 22.89
N PRO A 93 10.84 -12.16 22.81
CA PRO A 93 9.58 -12.10 22.08
C PRO A 93 9.82 -12.58 20.65
N MET A 94 8.79 -13.15 20.02
CA MET A 94 8.92 -13.81 18.72
C MET A 94 9.61 -12.91 17.66
N MET A 95 9.34 -11.60 17.68
CA MET A 95 9.93 -10.60 16.78
C MET A 95 11.42 -10.29 17.05
N SER A 96 11.94 -10.70 18.21
CA SER A 96 13.36 -10.55 18.62
C SER A 96 14.14 -11.84 18.50
N ARG A 97 13.56 -12.88 17.89
CA ARG A 97 14.27 -14.14 17.58
C ARG A 97 14.87 -14.08 16.19
N THR A 98 16.05 -14.67 16.06
CA THR A 98 16.73 -14.90 14.80
C THR A 98 15.83 -15.75 13.91
N PRO A 99 15.49 -15.29 12.69
CA PRO A 99 14.65 -16.06 11.78
C PRO A 99 15.30 -17.41 11.42
N PRO A 100 14.49 -18.45 11.15
CA PRO A 100 15.02 -19.72 10.69
C PRO A 100 15.78 -19.52 9.37
N TYR A 101 16.86 -20.28 9.18
CA TYR A 101 17.72 -20.19 7.98
C TYR A 101 18.42 -18.84 7.77
N CYS A 102 18.43 -17.94 8.74
CA CYS A 102 19.23 -16.72 8.69
C CYS A 102 20.73 -17.06 8.79
N ARG A 103 21.44 -17.05 7.65
CA ARG A 103 22.88 -17.36 7.55
C ARG A 103 23.70 -16.15 7.12
N THR A 104 23.23 -15.39 6.14
CA THR A 104 23.96 -14.28 5.50
C THR A 104 23.16 -12.96 5.52
N PRO A 105 22.71 -12.46 6.69
CA PRO A 105 21.99 -11.18 6.73
C PRO A 105 22.84 -10.03 6.13
N PRO A 106 22.23 -9.02 5.51
CA PRO A 106 20.79 -8.69 5.55
C PRO A 106 19.94 -9.36 4.46
N TYR A 107 18.77 -9.89 4.83
CA TYR A 107 17.76 -10.43 3.90
C TYR A 107 16.68 -9.41 3.50
N MET A 108 16.58 -8.30 4.24
CA MET A 108 15.63 -7.22 3.97
C MET A 108 16.35 -5.88 3.88
N THR A 109 15.79 -4.97 3.09
CA THR A 109 16.31 -3.59 2.96
C THR A 109 15.20 -2.57 3.20
N ALA A 110 15.57 -1.37 3.63
CA ALA A 110 14.65 -0.22 3.65
C ALA A 110 14.81 0.66 2.40
N SER A 111 15.69 0.26 1.46
CA SER A 111 15.96 1.02 0.25
C SER A 111 14.74 0.98 -0.69
N PRO A 112 14.15 2.13 -1.04
CA PRO A 112 12.98 2.18 -1.90
C PRO A 112 13.38 1.90 -3.36
N GLU A 113 12.37 1.58 -4.17
CA GLU A 113 12.45 1.75 -5.62
C GLU A 113 11.88 3.13 -5.96
N ILE A 114 12.57 3.87 -6.82
CA ILE A 114 12.22 5.26 -7.16
C ILE A 114 11.85 5.33 -8.63
N ILE A 115 10.65 5.83 -8.90
CA ILE A 115 10.16 6.12 -10.25
C ILE A 115 9.86 7.61 -10.33
N HIS A 116 10.31 8.24 -11.41
CA HIS A 116 10.01 9.63 -11.73
C HIS A 116 9.24 9.69 -13.04
N ARG A 117 8.08 10.37 -13.03
CA ARG A 117 7.20 10.51 -14.18
C ARG A 117 6.61 11.92 -14.22
N PRO A 118 6.80 12.69 -15.31
CA PRO A 118 6.08 13.93 -15.52
C PRO A 118 4.57 13.67 -15.62
N LEU A 119 3.75 14.55 -15.03
CA LEU A 119 2.30 14.48 -15.19
C LEU A 119 1.90 14.84 -16.62
N ALA A 120 1.03 14.03 -17.21
CA ALA A 120 0.40 14.28 -18.50
C ALA A 120 -0.99 14.92 -18.30
N PRO A 121 -1.51 15.69 -19.28
CA PRO A 121 -2.86 16.25 -19.20
C PRO A 121 -4.00 15.21 -19.09
N THR A 122 -3.71 13.95 -19.45
CA THR A 122 -4.63 12.81 -19.32
C THR A 122 -4.66 12.23 -17.92
N ASP A 123 -3.67 12.52 -17.07
CA ASP A 123 -3.61 12.05 -15.70
C ASP A 123 -4.63 12.83 -14.85
N ARG A 124 -5.42 12.11 -14.05
CA ARG A 124 -6.53 12.72 -13.29
C ARG A 124 -6.34 12.66 -11.80
N PHE A 125 -5.88 11.52 -11.30
CA PHE A 125 -5.68 11.33 -9.87
C PHE A 125 -4.66 10.23 -9.60
N LEU A 126 -4.13 10.21 -8.39
CA LEU A 126 -3.24 9.19 -7.85
C LEU A 126 -3.87 8.55 -6.62
N ILE A 127 -3.94 7.22 -6.60
CA ILE A 127 -4.33 6.43 -5.44
C ILE A 127 -3.05 5.92 -4.77
N ILE A 128 -2.88 6.17 -3.48
CA ILE A 128 -1.85 5.56 -2.64
C ILE A 128 -2.57 4.80 -1.54
N ALA A 129 -2.35 3.50 -1.43
CA ALA A 129 -3.02 2.69 -0.41
C ALA A 129 -2.16 1.54 0.12
N THR A 130 -2.53 1.03 1.30
CA THR A 130 -1.98 -0.20 1.86
C THR A 130 -2.47 -1.43 1.08
N ASP A 131 -1.80 -2.56 1.29
CA ASP A 131 -2.21 -3.86 0.74
C ASP A 131 -3.61 -4.27 1.19
N GLY A 132 -4.07 -3.86 2.37
CA GLY A 132 -5.46 -4.09 2.80
C GLY A 132 -6.53 -3.62 1.80
N LEU A 133 -6.25 -2.60 0.97
CA LEU A 133 -7.12 -2.24 -0.16
C LEU A 133 -6.95 -3.20 -1.35
N PHE A 134 -5.70 -3.41 -1.78
CA PHE A 134 -5.37 -4.12 -3.01
C PHE A 134 -5.43 -5.65 -2.91
N ASP A 135 -5.56 -6.19 -1.69
CA ASP A 135 -5.92 -7.58 -1.44
C ASP A 135 -7.40 -7.84 -1.75
N ALA A 136 -8.24 -6.79 -1.69
CA ALA A 136 -9.68 -6.86 -1.95
C ALA A 136 -10.05 -6.37 -3.35
N LEU A 137 -9.30 -5.41 -3.92
CA LEU A 137 -9.60 -4.76 -5.18
C LEU A 137 -8.39 -4.78 -6.14
N THR A 138 -8.64 -5.02 -7.41
CA THR A 138 -7.66 -4.79 -8.46
C THR A 138 -7.41 -3.29 -8.65
N SER A 139 -6.25 -2.94 -9.21
CA SER A 139 -5.92 -1.54 -9.54
C SER A 139 -6.92 -0.91 -10.50
N SER A 140 -7.46 -1.68 -11.45
CA SER A 140 -8.49 -1.21 -12.39
C SER A 140 -9.83 -0.95 -11.70
N GLU A 141 -10.27 -1.83 -10.80
CA GLU A 141 -11.49 -1.61 -10.01
C GLU A 141 -11.35 -0.37 -9.12
N ALA A 142 -10.20 -0.19 -8.47
CA ALA A 142 -9.95 0.99 -7.65
C ALA A 142 -10.02 2.30 -8.48
N VAL A 143 -9.40 2.32 -9.67
CA VAL A 143 -9.49 3.48 -10.57
C VAL A 143 -10.92 3.72 -11.03
N GLN A 144 -11.67 2.67 -11.36
CA GLN A 144 -13.07 2.78 -11.77
C GLN A 144 -13.95 3.39 -10.67
N ILE A 145 -13.80 2.93 -9.42
CA ILE A 145 -14.55 3.46 -8.26
C ILE A 145 -14.27 4.95 -8.07
N VAL A 146 -12.99 5.36 -8.15
CA VAL A 146 -12.64 6.78 -8.02
C VAL A 146 -13.16 7.58 -9.19
N SER A 147 -13.09 7.08 -10.42
CA SER A 147 -13.64 7.79 -11.58
C SER A 147 -15.15 7.97 -11.50
N ASP A 148 -15.88 6.93 -11.11
CA ASP A 148 -17.34 6.99 -10.97
C ASP A 148 -17.73 8.02 -9.91
N HIS A 149 -17.00 8.04 -8.79
CA HIS A 149 -17.21 9.00 -7.72
C HIS A 149 -16.96 10.45 -8.19
N LEU A 150 -15.87 10.70 -8.93
CA LEU A 150 -15.53 12.03 -9.44
C LEU A 150 -16.48 12.50 -10.56
N CYS A 151 -17.03 11.58 -11.36
CA CYS A 151 -18.03 11.90 -12.38
C CYS A 151 -19.43 12.14 -11.79
N GLY A 152 -19.79 11.43 -10.71
CA GLY A 152 -21.08 11.54 -10.03
C GLY A 152 -21.27 12.79 -9.17
N MET A 153 -20.20 13.52 -8.86
CA MET A 153 -20.25 14.79 -8.11
C MET A 153 -21.01 15.93 -8.82
N GLY A 154 -21.51 15.71 -10.04
CA GLY A 154 -22.31 16.68 -10.79
C GLY A 154 -23.80 16.76 -10.42
N ASP A 155 -24.39 15.83 -9.66
CA ASP A 155 -25.87 15.78 -9.61
C ASP A 155 -26.59 15.11 -8.40
N THR A 156 -25.97 14.86 -7.24
CA THR A 156 -26.74 14.31 -6.10
C THR A 156 -26.39 14.89 -4.72
N ASP A 157 -27.35 15.64 -4.16
CA ASP A 157 -27.54 15.79 -2.72
C ASP A 157 -27.87 14.43 -2.08
N GLY A 158 -27.11 14.01 -1.05
CA GLY A 158 -27.71 13.33 0.10
C GLY A 158 -27.62 11.80 0.26
N GLY A 159 -26.70 11.07 -0.39
CA GLY A 159 -26.58 9.61 -0.12
C GLY A 159 -25.26 8.88 -0.47
N GLY A 160 -24.29 9.55 -1.09
CA GLY A 160 -23.01 8.96 -1.48
C GLY A 160 -21.95 8.99 -0.36
N THR A 161 -20.93 8.13 -0.44
CA THR A 161 -19.75 8.19 0.44
C THR A 161 -19.12 9.58 0.38
N ALA A 162 -18.76 10.16 1.53
CA ALA A 162 -18.30 11.55 1.63
C ALA A 162 -17.04 11.90 0.82
N SER A 163 -16.24 10.90 0.42
CA SER A 163 -15.04 11.08 -0.40
C SER A 163 -14.74 9.85 -1.27
N ALA A 164 -13.91 10.02 -2.30
CA ALA A 164 -13.40 8.92 -3.12
C ALA A 164 -12.63 7.87 -2.30
N ALA A 165 -11.88 8.31 -1.27
CA ALA A 165 -11.19 7.40 -0.36
C ALA A 165 -12.19 6.56 0.45
N SER A 166 -13.28 7.16 0.94
CA SER A 166 -14.35 6.43 1.63
C SER A 166 -15.07 5.45 0.69
N ALA A 167 -15.25 5.80 -0.59
CA ALA A 167 -15.80 4.90 -1.61
C ALA A 167 -14.94 3.65 -1.79
N LEU A 168 -13.61 3.82 -1.86
CA LEU A 168 -12.67 2.72 -1.95
C LEU A 168 -12.68 1.82 -0.72
N VAL A 169 -12.68 2.40 0.49
CA VAL A 169 -12.77 1.63 1.74
C VAL A 169 -14.08 0.84 1.79
N TRP A 170 -15.20 1.47 1.42
CA TRP A 170 -16.51 0.81 1.37
C TRP A 170 -16.51 -0.38 0.40
N ALA A 171 -15.96 -0.20 -0.81
CA ALA A 171 -15.86 -1.25 -1.80
C ALA A 171 -15.00 -2.43 -1.31
N ALA A 172 -13.85 -2.15 -0.71
CA ALA A 172 -12.98 -3.20 -0.15
C ALA A 172 -13.66 -3.99 0.98
N LEU A 173 -14.39 -3.33 1.88
CA LEU A 173 -15.14 -4.00 2.95
C LEU A 173 -16.34 -4.81 2.45
N SER A 174 -16.84 -4.53 1.25
CA SER A 174 -17.95 -5.26 0.61
C SER A 174 -17.52 -6.23 -0.48
N ALA A 175 -16.22 -6.42 -0.70
CA ALA A 175 -15.67 -7.27 -1.76
C ALA A 175 -16.08 -8.75 -1.65
N SER A 176 -16.41 -9.23 -0.44
CA SER A 176 -16.95 -10.58 -0.23
C SER A 176 -18.42 -10.75 -0.64
N GLY A 177 -19.04 -9.69 -1.18
CA GLY A 177 -20.46 -9.64 -1.53
C GLY A 177 -21.36 -9.26 -0.35
N GLY A 178 -22.62 -8.92 -0.63
CA GLY A 178 -23.60 -8.56 0.41
C GLY A 178 -23.69 -7.07 0.74
N GLY A 179 -22.98 -6.21 0.01
CA GLY A 179 -23.16 -4.75 0.02
C GLY A 179 -23.12 -4.14 1.43
N SER A 180 -24.10 -3.30 1.76
CA SER A 180 -24.18 -2.60 3.06
C SER A 180 -24.19 -3.54 4.27
N ARG A 181 -24.79 -4.72 4.14
CA ARG A 181 -24.79 -5.71 5.23
C ARG A 181 -23.40 -6.24 5.52
N ALA A 182 -22.60 -6.49 4.49
CA ALA A 182 -21.21 -6.94 4.65
C ALA A 182 -20.37 -5.87 5.34
N VAL A 183 -20.50 -4.60 4.91
CA VAL A 183 -19.78 -3.49 5.55
C VAL A 183 -20.17 -3.33 7.01
N SER A 184 -21.47 -3.37 7.32
CA SER A 184 -21.96 -3.29 8.71
C SER A 184 -21.37 -4.40 9.59
N VAL A 185 -21.35 -5.64 9.10
CA VAL A 185 -20.71 -6.75 9.81
C VAL A 185 -19.21 -6.49 9.99
N MET A 186 -18.49 -6.10 8.95
CA MET A 186 -17.06 -5.82 9.04
C MET A 186 -16.74 -4.73 10.06
N LEU A 187 -17.52 -3.64 10.08
CA LEU A 187 -17.32 -2.52 11.01
C LEU A 187 -17.66 -2.87 12.47
N THR A 188 -18.55 -3.84 12.70
CA THR A 188 -18.98 -4.25 14.06
C THR A 188 -18.12 -5.36 14.67
N LEU A 189 -17.24 -5.99 13.89
CA LEU A 189 -16.31 -7.00 14.41
C LEU A 189 -15.39 -6.41 15.49
N PRO A 190 -15.26 -7.06 16.66
CA PRO A 190 -14.43 -6.57 17.76
C PRO A 190 -12.94 -6.64 17.42
N LYS A 191 -12.15 -5.83 18.14
CA LYS A 191 -10.69 -5.87 18.09
C LYS A 191 -10.20 -7.29 18.39
N GLY A 192 -9.36 -7.84 17.50
CA GLY A 192 -8.82 -9.20 17.60
C GLY A 192 -9.51 -10.20 16.64
N GLU A 193 -10.81 -10.02 16.39
CA GLU A 193 -11.54 -10.81 15.38
C GLU A 193 -11.46 -10.17 13.99
N SER A 194 -11.49 -8.84 13.92
CA SER A 194 -11.43 -8.09 12.65
C SER A 194 -10.28 -8.51 11.73
N ARG A 195 -9.09 -8.76 12.30
CA ARG A 195 -7.86 -9.15 11.58
C ARG A 195 -7.95 -10.52 10.89
N LYS A 196 -8.94 -11.35 11.22
CA LYS A 196 -9.20 -12.62 10.52
C LYS A 196 -9.92 -12.42 9.19
N TYR A 197 -10.57 -11.28 9.00
CA TYR A 197 -11.43 -10.99 7.85
C TYR A 197 -10.92 -9.84 6.99
N ARG A 198 -10.14 -8.91 7.55
CA ARG A 198 -9.54 -7.79 6.82
C ARG A 198 -8.20 -7.37 7.41
N ASP A 199 -7.37 -6.78 6.57
CA ASP A 199 -6.21 -5.99 7.01
C ASP A 199 -6.63 -4.54 7.33
N ASP A 200 -5.68 -3.74 7.82
CA ASP A 200 -5.86 -2.30 7.99
C ASP A 200 -5.84 -1.63 6.61
N ILE A 201 -6.91 -0.89 6.30
CA ILE A 201 -7.10 -0.24 5.02
C ILE A 201 -6.83 1.26 5.22
N THR A 202 -5.77 1.76 4.58
CA THR A 202 -5.47 3.19 4.50
C THR A 202 -5.41 3.60 3.04
N VAL A 203 -6.11 4.67 2.68
CA VAL A 203 -6.24 5.15 1.30
C VAL A 203 -6.06 6.67 1.28
N LEU A 204 -5.23 7.13 0.35
CA LEU A 204 -5.09 8.53 -0.04
C LEU A 204 -5.41 8.64 -1.53
N VAL A 205 -6.27 9.60 -1.88
CA VAL A 205 -6.59 9.94 -3.28
C VAL A 205 -6.19 11.39 -3.52
N VAL A 206 -5.24 11.62 -4.42
CA VAL A 206 -4.77 12.95 -4.82
C VAL A 206 -5.34 13.27 -6.19
N VAL A 207 -6.13 14.32 -6.32
CA VAL A 207 -6.71 14.75 -7.61
C VAL A 207 -5.87 15.87 -8.21
N PHE A 208 -5.57 15.80 -9.50
CA PHE A 208 -4.81 16.81 -10.21
C PHE A 208 -5.73 17.87 -10.82
N GLU A 209 -5.40 19.16 -10.65
CA GLU A 209 -6.15 20.25 -11.27
C GLU A 209 -5.87 20.34 -12.77
N ARG A 210 -6.92 20.61 -13.57
CA ARG A 210 -6.75 20.90 -14.99
C ARG A 210 -6.44 22.39 -15.18
N PRO A 211 -5.40 22.74 -15.96
CA PRO A 211 -5.28 24.11 -16.48
C PRO A 211 -6.52 24.43 -17.32
N GLY A 212 -7.34 25.39 -16.87
CA GLY A 212 -8.55 25.85 -17.58
C GLY A 212 -9.90 25.44 -16.98
N ALA A 213 -9.94 24.66 -15.90
CA ALA A 213 -11.19 24.35 -15.17
C ALA A 213 -11.53 25.41 -14.09
N GLN A 214 -11.20 26.69 -14.32
CA GLN A 214 -11.66 27.80 -13.46
C GLN A 214 -13.12 28.13 -13.79
N GLY A 215 -14.03 27.35 -13.22
CA GLY A 215 -15.36 27.84 -12.88
C GLY A 215 -15.26 28.64 -11.57
N SER A 216 -15.78 29.86 -11.58
CA SER A 216 -15.83 30.81 -10.46
C SER A 216 -16.10 30.16 -9.09
N ALA A 217 -15.07 30.06 -8.24
CA ALA A 217 -15.22 29.90 -6.80
C ALA A 217 -14.48 31.05 -6.11
N ALA A 218 -15.15 32.20 -6.08
CA ALA A 218 -14.82 33.25 -5.13
C ALA A 218 -15.25 32.77 -3.73
N GLY A 219 -14.29 32.72 -2.79
CA GLY A 219 -14.56 32.63 -1.36
C GLY A 219 -14.19 31.31 -0.70
N ALA A 220 -12.92 31.20 -0.30
CA ALA A 220 -12.52 30.41 0.88
C ALA A 220 -11.15 30.96 1.35
N GLU A 221 -11.17 32.00 2.18
CA GLU A 221 -9.97 32.41 2.93
C GLU A 221 -9.63 31.34 3.97
N GLY A 222 -8.37 30.89 3.99
CA GLY A 222 -7.84 30.07 5.08
C GLY A 222 -7.04 28.81 4.71
N VAL A 223 -6.54 28.66 3.47
CA VAL A 223 -5.74 27.48 3.08
C VAL A 223 -4.27 27.88 2.94
N SER A 224 -3.38 27.20 3.66
CA SER A 224 -1.93 27.37 3.49
C SER A 224 -1.49 26.75 2.16
N GLU A 225 -1.11 27.61 1.23
CA GLU A 225 -0.69 27.26 -0.13
C GLU A 225 0.83 26.97 -0.14
N VAL A 226 1.22 25.72 -0.41
CA VAL A 226 2.63 25.37 -0.65
C VAL A 226 2.81 25.19 -2.16
N GLU A 227 3.35 26.20 -2.82
CA GLU A 227 3.67 26.15 -4.25
C GLU A 227 4.96 25.35 -4.49
N VAL A 228 4.85 24.24 -5.23
CA VAL A 228 6.02 23.56 -5.80
C VAL A 228 5.84 23.50 -7.32
N PRO A 229 6.60 24.28 -8.10
CA PRO A 229 6.48 24.25 -9.55
C PRO A 229 7.05 22.93 -10.09
N VAL A 230 6.17 22.06 -10.61
CA VAL A 230 6.57 20.85 -11.34
C VAL A 230 5.90 20.85 -12.71
N GLY A 231 6.67 21.13 -13.76
CA GLY A 231 6.30 20.81 -15.14
C GLY A 231 4.98 21.38 -15.67
N GLY A 232 4.56 22.57 -15.22
CA GLY A 232 3.34 23.23 -15.73
C GLY A 232 2.02 22.74 -15.13
N CYS A 233 2.06 21.84 -14.14
CA CYS A 233 0.88 21.41 -13.37
C CYS A 233 0.97 21.92 -11.93
N LYS A 234 -0.17 22.34 -11.38
CA LYS A 234 -0.31 22.79 -9.99
C LYS A 234 -0.80 21.63 -9.13
N LEU A 235 -0.04 21.28 -8.09
CA LEU A 235 -0.51 20.37 -7.04
C LEU A 235 -1.23 21.21 -5.98
N VAL A 236 -2.53 21.02 -5.82
CA VAL A 236 -3.32 21.69 -4.77
C VAL A 236 -3.74 20.63 -3.76
N ILE A 237 -3.23 20.74 -2.54
CA ILE A 237 -3.67 19.91 -1.41
C ILE A 237 -4.84 20.66 -0.77
N ARG A 238 -6.05 20.07 -0.82
CA ARG A 238 -7.22 20.55 -0.09
C ARG A 238 -7.42 19.63 1.11
N GLU A 239 -7.31 20.18 2.31
CA GLU A 239 -7.70 19.50 3.56
C GLU A 239 -9.24 19.44 3.70
#